data_AF-A0A1Q9LD15-F1
#
_entry.id   AF-A0A1Q9LD15-F1
#
_cell.length_a   1.000
_cell.length_b   1.000
_cell.length_c   1.000
_cell.angle_alpha   90.00
_cell.angle_beta   90.00
_cell.angle_gamma   90.00
#
_symmetry.space_group_name_H-M   'P 1'
#
loop_
_entity.id
_entity.type
_entity.pdbx_description
1 polymer ?
#
loop_
_entity_poly.entity_id
_entity_poly.type
_entity_poly.pdbx_seq_one_letter_code
_entity_poly.pdbx_strand_id
1 'polypeptide(L)'
;MRDLIKASNLTRRAFAARIGLDESKLSKSLSGTRRFSSVDLARIAETCDVTVDWLLTGDTPAVSMAARASGGSARSALEAATRFSATRADLATLGYSQQWRTPPSRRVANRYADEGRDLAHWATEVCGESGPPATTKDLSSLVEAVFGADVAVVDLDSDFDGLAVSSANVKLIVLATSPLPSRQRFTLAHELGHLLAGDDQDIHLDRDVFDRAQTRDPGEARANAFASAFLMPEAALRSAVQAGITEAAFASLACDLVVSPSALAYRLLHLRFIDAGTCDRYKTITAAKAAHMAGRGDEFARQVAASSTTRLPGLLVQDAYAAYEAGKTTLRPYANLLGVNVDVLRDSIEANTVVDGAS
;
A
#
# COMPACT_ATOMS: atom_id res chain seq x y z
N MET A 1 14.84 -25.67 7.60
CA MET A 1 15.83 -25.48 8.69
C MET A 1 17.23 -26.06 8.40
N ARG A 2 17.39 -27.39 8.28
CA ARG A 2 18.71 -28.01 8.03
C ARG A 2 19.31 -27.58 6.69
N ASP A 3 18.47 -27.37 5.69
CA ASP A 3 18.89 -26.93 4.36
C ASP A 3 19.29 -25.45 4.33
N LEU A 4 18.68 -24.59 5.15
CA LEU A 4 19.13 -23.20 5.33
C LEU A 4 20.54 -23.12 5.91
N ILE A 5 20.84 -23.95 6.90
CA ILE A 5 22.18 -24.00 7.51
C ILE A 5 23.21 -24.44 6.45
N LYS A 6 22.85 -25.40 5.60
CA LYS A 6 23.71 -25.79 4.46
C LYS A 6 23.87 -24.65 3.44
N ALA A 7 22.78 -23.97 3.08
CA ALA A 7 22.79 -22.86 2.12
C ALA A 7 23.58 -21.64 2.62
N SER A 8 23.66 -21.44 3.94
CA SER A 8 24.44 -20.35 4.54
C SER A 8 25.96 -20.51 4.41
N ASN A 9 26.46 -21.67 3.98
CA ASN A 9 27.88 -22.03 3.93
C ASN A 9 28.63 -21.89 5.28
N LEU A 10 27.91 -21.80 6.40
CA LEU A 10 28.50 -21.73 7.75
C LEU A 10 28.58 -23.11 8.40
N THR A 11 29.61 -23.33 9.21
CA THR A 11 29.65 -24.51 10.11
C THR A 11 28.55 -24.39 11.17
N ARG A 12 28.05 -25.51 11.70
CA ARG A 12 26.97 -25.48 12.72
C ARG A 12 27.33 -24.64 13.94
N ARG A 13 28.58 -24.71 14.41
CA ARG A 13 29.10 -23.87 15.48
C ARG A 13 29.09 -22.39 15.13
N ALA A 14 29.54 -22.02 13.93
CA ALA A 14 29.55 -20.63 13.48
C ALA A 14 28.13 -20.08 13.28
N PHE A 15 27.22 -20.90 12.75
CA PHE A 15 25.81 -20.55 12.61
C PHE A 15 25.14 -20.36 13.98
N ALA A 16 25.35 -21.27 14.93
CA ALA A 16 24.84 -21.16 16.30
C ALA A 16 25.31 -19.87 16.97
N ALA A 17 26.61 -19.57 16.89
CA ALA A 17 27.18 -18.34 17.43
C ALA A 17 26.56 -17.09 16.78
N ARG A 18 26.30 -17.10 15.47
CA ARG A 18 25.70 -15.97 14.72
C ARG A 18 24.29 -15.64 15.20
N ILE A 19 23.47 -16.66 15.47
CA ILE A 19 22.10 -16.49 16.00
C ILE A 19 22.07 -16.37 17.54
N GLY A 20 23.23 -16.27 18.20
CA GLY A 20 23.34 -16.15 19.65
C GLY A 20 22.83 -17.37 20.42
N LEU A 21 22.99 -18.57 19.85
CA LEU A 21 22.69 -19.86 20.47
C LEU A 21 23.97 -20.68 20.68
N ASP A 22 23.95 -21.53 21.71
CA ASP A 22 24.98 -22.54 21.89
C ASP A 22 24.81 -23.68 20.85
N GLU A 23 25.91 -24.24 20.36
CA GLU A 23 25.90 -25.32 19.36
C GLU A 23 25.11 -26.55 19.83
N SER A 24 25.17 -26.89 21.13
CA SER A 24 24.40 -27.99 21.70
C SER A 24 22.91 -27.67 21.75
N LYS A 25 22.53 -26.41 22.01
CA LYS A 25 21.14 -25.94 22.00
C LYS A 25 20.57 -25.93 20.58
N LEU A 26 21.35 -25.50 19.59
CA LEU A 26 20.98 -25.57 18.19
C LEU A 26 20.77 -27.03 17.77
N SER A 27 21.70 -27.93 18.13
CA SER A 27 21.60 -29.36 17.79
C SER A 27 20.35 -30.02 18.39
N LYS A 28 20.06 -29.75 19.67
CA LYS A 28 18.83 -30.23 20.34
C LYS A 28 17.55 -29.66 19.71
N SER A 29 17.61 -28.44 19.17
CA SER A 29 16.46 -27.83 18.50
C SER A 29 16.24 -28.43 17.11
N LEU A 30 17.32 -28.68 16.36
CA LEU A 30 17.28 -29.34 15.06
C LEU A 30 16.89 -30.82 15.15
N SER A 31 17.09 -31.49 16.29
CA SER A 31 16.63 -32.86 16.54
C SER A 31 15.19 -32.93 17.08
N GLY A 32 14.54 -31.77 17.31
CA GLY A 32 13.18 -31.70 17.85
C GLY A 32 13.08 -31.92 19.36
N THR A 33 14.20 -32.11 20.05
CA THR A 33 14.25 -32.33 21.51
C THR A 33 14.08 -31.02 22.30
N ARG A 34 14.28 -29.88 21.63
CA ARG A 34 14.03 -28.54 22.15
C ARG A 34 13.23 -27.76 21.09
N ARG A 35 12.24 -26.96 21.49
CA ARG A 35 11.60 -26.02 20.57
C ARG A 35 12.45 -24.76 20.42
N PHE A 36 12.48 -24.18 19.22
CA PHE A 36 13.01 -22.84 19.02
C PHE A 36 12.12 -21.84 19.76
N SER A 37 12.74 -20.88 20.46
CA SER A 37 12.01 -19.73 21.00
C SER A 37 11.67 -18.74 19.89
N SER A 38 10.76 -17.80 20.14
CA SER A 38 10.45 -16.71 19.20
C SER A 38 11.69 -15.89 18.84
N VAL A 39 12.59 -15.68 19.82
CA VAL A 39 13.87 -14.99 19.62
C VAL A 39 14.83 -15.82 18.77
N ASP A 40 14.86 -17.14 18.98
CA ASP A 40 15.69 -18.04 18.17
C ASP A 40 15.22 -17.99 16.70
N LEU A 41 13.91 -18.09 16.47
CA LEU A 41 13.31 -18.06 15.13
C LEU A 41 13.55 -16.72 14.42
N ALA A 42 13.37 -15.59 15.11
CA ALA A 42 13.62 -14.26 14.54
C ALA A 42 15.09 -14.09 14.10
N ARG A 43 16.05 -14.53 14.93
CA ARG A 43 17.49 -14.45 14.58
C ARG A 43 17.89 -15.37 13.45
N ILE A 44 17.24 -16.54 13.35
CA ILE A 44 17.44 -17.48 12.25
C ILE A 44 16.89 -16.89 10.95
N ALA A 45 15.66 -16.37 10.98
CA ALA A 45 15.03 -15.68 9.86
C ALA A 45 15.94 -14.57 9.32
N GLU A 46 16.43 -13.70 10.21
CA GLU A 46 17.38 -12.63 9.88
C GLU A 46 18.70 -13.16 9.28
N THR A 47 19.31 -14.19 9.87
CA THR A 47 20.61 -14.71 9.40
C THR A 47 20.51 -15.40 8.04
N CYS A 48 19.34 -15.97 7.74
CA CYS A 48 19.10 -16.73 6.52
C CYS A 48 18.35 -15.94 5.44
N ASP A 49 18.01 -14.67 5.71
CA ASP A 49 17.21 -13.81 4.83
C ASP A 49 15.87 -14.48 4.41
N VAL A 50 15.16 -15.04 5.41
CA VAL A 50 13.83 -15.65 5.25
C VAL A 50 12.88 -15.11 6.32
N THR A 51 11.56 -15.29 6.17
CA THR A 51 10.58 -14.86 7.18
C THR A 51 10.43 -15.88 8.31
N VAL A 52 10.01 -15.43 9.50
CA VAL A 52 9.66 -16.34 10.60
C VAL A 52 8.49 -17.23 10.23
N ASP A 53 7.51 -16.68 9.50
CA ASP A 53 6.38 -17.44 8.97
C ASP A 53 6.84 -18.60 8.07
N TRP A 54 7.74 -18.36 7.12
CA TRP A 54 8.31 -19.41 6.26
C TRP A 54 9.03 -20.51 7.08
N LEU A 55 9.72 -20.14 8.17
CA LEU A 55 10.35 -21.12 9.06
C LEU A 55 9.33 -22.02 9.78
N LEU A 56 8.12 -21.51 10.01
CA LEU A 56 7.05 -22.19 10.74
C LEU A 56 6.15 -23.02 9.82
N THR A 57 5.78 -22.49 8.65
CA THR A 57 4.83 -23.09 7.71
C THR A 57 5.52 -23.87 6.59
N GLY A 58 6.73 -23.45 6.21
CA GLY A 58 7.42 -23.94 5.01
C GLY A 58 6.88 -23.34 3.71
N ASP A 59 5.86 -22.47 3.79
CA ASP A 59 5.20 -21.88 2.64
C ASP A 59 5.94 -20.62 2.19
N THR A 60 6.28 -20.57 0.90
CA THR A 60 6.87 -19.35 0.33
C THR A 60 5.74 -18.36 0.05
N PRO A 61 5.80 -17.12 0.61
CA PRO A 61 4.79 -16.12 0.32
C PRO A 61 4.63 -15.95 -1.20
N ALA A 62 3.39 -15.74 -1.66
CA ALA A 62 3.08 -15.49 -3.07
C ALA A 62 3.99 -14.39 -3.68
N VAL A 63 4.45 -13.43 -2.85
CA VAL A 63 5.28 -12.29 -3.29
C VAL A 63 6.65 -12.75 -3.71
N SER A 64 7.24 -13.67 -2.96
CA SER A 64 8.53 -14.26 -3.27
C SER A 64 8.44 -15.20 -4.48
N MET A 65 7.27 -15.79 -4.77
CA MET A 65 7.04 -16.56 -5.99
C MET A 65 6.91 -15.64 -7.21
N ALA A 66 6.10 -14.58 -7.13
CA ALA A 66 5.93 -13.58 -8.18
C ALA A 66 7.26 -12.89 -8.51
N ALA A 67 8.05 -12.51 -7.50
CA ALA A 67 9.40 -11.93 -7.67
C ALA A 67 10.31 -12.78 -8.55
N ARG A 68 10.23 -14.11 -8.43
CA ARG A 68 11.02 -15.05 -9.23
C ARG A 68 10.50 -15.23 -10.65
N ALA A 69 9.22 -15.00 -10.90
CA ALA A 69 8.58 -15.18 -12.22
C ALA A 69 8.69 -13.95 -13.12
N SER A 70 8.72 -12.73 -12.56
CA SER A 70 8.56 -11.46 -13.31
C SER A 70 9.78 -10.98 -14.12
N GLY A 71 10.86 -11.77 -14.20
CA GLY A 71 11.96 -11.54 -15.16
C GLY A 71 12.59 -10.14 -15.12
N GLY A 72 12.77 -9.56 -13.93
CA GLY A 72 13.50 -8.30 -13.72
C GLY A 72 12.68 -7.01 -13.81
N SER A 73 11.57 -6.97 -14.56
CA SER A 73 10.81 -5.73 -14.81
C SER A 73 10.07 -5.16 -13.58
N ALA A 74 9.66 -6.01 -12.64
CA ALA A 74 8.93 -5.62 -11.42
C ALA A 74 9.75 -5.84 -10.14
N ARG A 75 11.08 -5.96 -10.26
CA ARG A 75 11.95 -6.44 -9.17
C ARG A 75 11.90 -5.50 -7.97
N SER A 76 12.05 -4.19 -8.18
CA SER A 76 12.01 -3.17 -7.13
C SER A 76 10.68 -3.19 -6.35
N ALA A 77 9.56 -3.32 -7.07
CA ALA A 77 8.23 -3.38 -6.49
C ALA A 77 8.03 -4.64 -5.63
N LEU A 78 8.46 -5.78 -6.16
CA LEU A 78 8.34 -7.07 -5.48
C LEU A 78 9.30 -7.18 -4.28
N GLU A 79 10.49 -6.57 -4.35
CA GLU A 79 11.43 -6.45 -3.22
C GLU A 79 10.82 -5.61 -2.09
N ALA A 80 10.27 -4.44 -2.41
CA ALA A 80 9.58 -3.59 -1.44
C ALA A 80 8.38 -4.32 -0.82
N ALA A 81 7.53 -4.93 -1.65
CA ALA A 81 6.38 -5.71 -1.22
C ALA A 81 6.78 -6.86 -0.29
N THR A 82 7.83 -7.61 -0.64
CA THR A 82 8.36 -8.71 0.18
C THR A 82 8.84 -8.20 1.53
N ARG A 83 9.65 -7.14 1.55
CA ARG A 83 10.21 -6.55 2.77
C ARG A 83 9.12 -6.05 3.73
N PHE A 84 8.15 -5.29 3.23
CA PHE A 84 7.08 -4.76 4.06
C PHE A 84 6.11 -5.85 4.52
N SER A 85 5.78 -6.81 3.66
CA SER A 85 4.95 -7.96 4.02
C SER A 85 5.60 -8.82 5.11
N ALA A 86 6.91 -9.07 5.01
CA ALA A 86 7.66 -9.81 6.03
C ALA A 86 7.61 -9.09 7.39
N THR A 87 7.90 -7.78 7.39
CA THR A 87 7.85 -6.95 8.61
C THR A 87 6.46 -6.98 9.24
N ARG A 88 5.41 -6.86 8.41
CA ARG A 88 4.02 -6.91 8.87
C ARG A 88 3.66 -8.27 9.47
N ALA A 89 4.04 -9.37 8.80
CA ALA A 89 3.80 -10.72 9.30
C ALA A 89 4.48 -10.95 10.65
N ASP A 90 5.74 -10.52 10.79
CA ASP A 90 6.48 -10.62 12.06
C ASP A 90 5.78 -9.83 13.18
N LEU A 91 5.33 -8.59 12.91
CA LEU A 91 4.57 -7.79 13.89
C LEU A 91 3.25 -8.45 14.29
N ALA A 92 2.54 -9.08 13.36
CA ALA A 92 1.34 -9.83 13.67
C ALA A 92 1.62 -10.98 14.66
N THR A 93 2.75 -11.69 14.54
CA THR A 93 3.15 -12.72 15.52
C THR A 93 3.45 -12.15 16.92
N LEU A 94 3.80 -10.87 17.00
CA LEU A 94 4.04 -10.14 18.25
C LEU A 94 2.77 -9.53 18.85
N GLY A 95 1.61 -9.74 18.23
CA GLY A 95 0.32 -9.22 18.66
C GLY A 95 -0.09 -7.88 18.04
N TYR A 96 0.66 -7.39 17.05
CA TYR A 96 0.37 -6.16 16.30
C TYR A 96 -0.23 -6.49 14.93
N SER A 97 -1.39 -7.17 14.96
CA SER A 97 -2.14 -7.51 13.75
C SER A 97 -2.78 -6.27 13.14
N GLN A 98 -2.75 -6.17 11.81
CA GLN A 98 -3.49 -5.13 11.08
C GLN A 98 -4.98 -5.20 11.40
N GLN A 99 -5.57 -4.05 11.69
CA GLN A 99 -7.01 -3.92 11.86
C GLN A 99 -7.69 -3.71 10.50
N TRP A 100 -7.62 -4.73 9.64
CA TRP A 100 -8.23 -4.67 8.30
C TRP A 100 -9.75 -4.55 8.39
N ARG A 101 -10.29 -3.46 7.83
CA ARG A 101 -11.74 -3.22 7.79
C ARG A 101 -12.33 -3.81 6.52
N THR A 102 -13.10 -4.88 6.68
CA THR A 102 -13.78 -5.55 5.57
C THR A 102 -15.17 -4.97 5.30
N PRO A 103 -15.62 -4.93 4.04
CA PRO A 103 -17.00 -4.60 3.71
C PRO A 103 -17.98 -5.66 4.27
N PRO A 104 -19.24 -5.27 4.56
CA PRO A 104 -20.29 -6.22 4.90
C PRO A 104 -20.53 -7.19 3.73
N SER A 105 -21.17 -8.33 4.04
CA SER A 105 -21.42 -9.41 3.08
C SER A 105 -21.91 -8.89 1.73
N ARG A 106 -21.18 -9.29 0.69
CA ARG A 106 -21.30 -8.76 -0.67
C ARG A 106 -22.68 -8.98 -1.26
N ARG A 107 -23.26 -7.94 -1.85
CA ARG A 107 -24.38 -8.12 -2.80
C ARG A 107 -23.79 -8.55 -4.13
N VAL A 108 -24.19 -9.73 -4.62
CA VAL A 108 -23.84 -10.16 -5.97
C VAL A 108 -24.64 -9.30 -6.94
N ALA A 109 -23.98 -8.34 -7.58
CA ALA A 109 -24.59 -7.56 -8.65
C ALA A 109 -24.42 -8.32 -9.97
N ASN A 110 -25.32 -8.08 -10.94
CA ASN A 110 -25.22 -8.72 -12.26
C ASN A 110 -24.00 -8.22 -13.09
N ARG A 111 -23.31 -7.15 -12.64
CA ARG A 111 -22.12 -6.60 -13.30
C ARG A 111 -21.07 -6.21 -12.26
N TYR A 112 -19.83 -6.62 -12.51
CA TYR A 112 -18.67 -6.32 -11.67
C TYR A 112 -18.44 -4.81 -11.44
N ALA A 113 -18.72 -3.98 -12.43
CA ALA A 113 -18.66 -2.52 -12.28
C ALA A 113 -19.71 -1.96 -11.30
N ASP A 114 -20.87 -2.61 -11.15
CA ASP A 114 -21.87 -2.21 -10.16
C ASP A 114 -21.39 -2.58 -8.75
N GLU A 115 -20.77 -3.75 -8.58
CA GLU A 115 -20.14 -4.12 -7.30
C GLU A 115 -19.07 -3.12 -6.87
N GLY A 116 -18.25 -2.65 -7.81
CA GLY A 116 -17.21 -1.66 -7.54
C GLY A 116 -17.78 -0.33 -7.06
N ARG A 117 -18.91 0.09 -7.63
CA ARG A 117 -19.63 1.30 -7.20
C ARG A 117 -20.24 1.13 -5.80
N ASP A 118 -20.83 -0.02 -5.51
CA ASP A 118 -21.40 -0.32 -4.20
C ASP A 118 -20.30 -0.37 -3.11
N LEU A 119 -19.16 -0.97 -3.42
CA LEU A 119 -17.98 -0.97 -2.56
C LEU A 119 -17.46 0.44 -2.31
N ALA A 120 -17.41 1.29 -3.34
CA ALA A 120 -16.97 2.67 -3.19
C ALA A 120 -17.93 3.51 -2.34
N HIS A 121 -19.23 3.27 -2.45
CA HIS A 121 -20.22 3.92 -1.60
C HIS A 121 -20.00 3.55 -0.13
N TRP A 122 -19.91 2.26 0.17
CA TRP A 122 -19.60 1.77 1.51
C TRP A 122 -18.27 2.35 2.03
N ALA A 123 -17.22 2.30 1.22
CA ALA A 123 -15.90 2.80 1.62
C ALA A 123 -15.95 4.30 1.94
N THR A 124 -16.72 5.07 1.17
CA THR A 124 -16.92 6.51 1.41
C THR A 124 -17.68 6.77 2.71
N GLU A 125 -18.74 5.99 3.00
CA GLU A 125 -19.49 6.09 4.26
C GLU A 125 -18.60 5.77 5.46
N VAL A 126 -17.75 4.75 5.33
CA VAL A 126 -16.82 4.30 6.37
C VAL A 126 -15.73 5.32 6.67
N CYS A 127 -15.31 6.12 5.69
CA CYS A 127 -14.39 7.24 5.94
C CYS A 127 -15.02 8.29 6.87
N GLY A 128 -16.33 8.52 6.79
CA GLY A 128 -17.10 9.33 7.75
C GLY A 128 -16.41 10.62 8.17
N GLU A 129 -16.18 10.77 9.49
CA GLU A 129 -15.54 11.95 10.11
C GLU A 129 -14.04 12.10 9.78
N SER A 130 -13.38 11.03 9.31
CA SER A 130 -11.96 11.10 8.87
C SER A 130 -11.80 11.93 7.59
N GLY A 131 -12.91 12.26 6.92
CA GLY A 131 -12.97 13.15 5.78
C GLY A 131 -13.20 12.41 4.46
N PRO A 132 -13.70 13.12 3.43
CA PRO A 132 -14.02 12.52 2.15
C PRO A 132 -12.75 12.13 1.37
N PRO A 133 -12.65 10.90 0.84
CA PRO A 133 -11.54 10.45 0.00
C PRO A 133 -11.30 11.35 -1.22
N ALA A 134 -12.39 11.87 -1.79
CA ALA A 134 -12.39 12.72 -2.96
C ALA A 134 -11.51 13.97 -2.80
N THR A 135 -11.49 14.60 -1.62
CA THR A 135 -10.80 15.88 -1.40
C THR A 135 -9.72 15.83 -0.32
N THR A 136 -9.41 14.64 0.24
CA THR A 136 -8.30 14.52 1.20
C THR A 136 -6.96 14.85 0.53
N LYS A 137 -6.11 15.58 1.25
CA LYS A 137 -4.75 15.93 0.81
C LYS A 137 -3.80 14.72 0.86
N ASP A 138 -4.05 13.79 1.77
CA ASP A 138 -3.23 12.59 1.95
C ASP A 138 -4.13 11.36 1.97
N LEU A 139 -4.29 10.75 0.80
CA LEU A 139 -5.12 9.57 0.63
C LEU A 139 -4.47 8.32 1.23
N SER A 140 -3.13 8.24 1.22
CA SER A 140 -2.40 7.11 1.80
C SER A 140 -2.64 7.01 3.30
N SER A 141 -2.52 8.13 4.02
CA SER A 141 -2.77 8.17 5.47
C SER A 141 -4.24 7.94 5.80
N LEU A 142 -5.18 8.44 4.98
CA LEU A 142 -6.61 8.11 5.15
C LEU A 142 -6.86 6.61 5.00
N VAL A 143 -6.25 5.97 4.01
CA VAL A 143 -6.44 4.53 3.77
C VAL A 143 -5.87 3.69 4.91
N GLU A 144 -4.67 4.02 5.38
CA GLU A 144 -4.07 3.38 6.55
C GLU A 144 -4.96 3.52 7.79
N ALA A 145 -5.43 4.73 8.08
CA ALA A 145 -6.21 5.00 9.29
C ALA A 145 -7.61 4.37 9.27
N VAL A 146 -8.29 4.38 8.12
CA VAL A 146 -9.70 3.95 8.02
C VAL A 146 -9.82 2.46 7.73
N PHE A 147 -8.95 1.92 6.87
CA PHE A 147 -9.07 0.54 6.40
C PHE A 147 -8.01 -0.39 7.01
N GLY A 148 -6.89 0.14 7.51
CA GLY A 148 -5.83 -0.67 8.11
C GLY A 148 -4.90 -1.36 7.11
N ALA A 149 -4.92 -0.96 5.83
CA ALA A 149 -3.94 -1.40 4.84
C ALA A 149 -2.69 -0.53 4.91
N ASP A 150 -1.51 -1.15 4.90
CA ASP A 150 -0.24 -0.45 4.78
C ASP A 150 -0.08 0.15 3.38
N VAL A 151 0.38 1.41 3.25
CA VAL A 151 0.57 2.06 1.94
C VAL A 151 2.00 2.58 1.79
N ALA A 152 2.78 1.99 0.90
CA ALA A 152 4.12 2.49 0.54
C ALA A 152 4.10 3.27 -0.79
N VAL A 153 4.98 4.26 -0.90
CA VAL A 153 5.37 4.86 -2.18
C VAL A 153 6.88 4.68 -2.33
N VAL A 154 7.31 4.05 -3.41
CA VAL A 154 8.73 3.73 -3.66
C VAL A 154 9.12 4.10 -5.08
N ASP A 155 10.42 4.29 -5.31
CA ASP A 155 10.94 4.46 -6.67
C ASP A 155 10.91 3.10 -7.37
N LEU A 156 9.97 2.95 -8.31
CA LEU A 156 9.83 1.74 -9.13
C LEU A 156 10.43 1.94 -10.52
N ASP A 157 10.81 0.83 -11.13
CA ASP A 157 11.16 0.79 -12.55
C ASP A 157 9.92 1.19 -13.40
N SER A 158 10.14 1.84 -14.55
CA SER A 158 9.15 2.65 -15.30
C SER A 158 7.89 1.96 -15.81
N ASP A 159 7.71 0.68 -15.54
CA ASP A 159 6.69 -0.18 -16.15
C ASP A 159 5.56 -0.56 -15.19
N PHE A 160 5.52 0.00 -13.97
CA PHE A 160 4.53 -0.33 -12.94
C PHE A 160 4.00 0.91 -12.23
N ASP A 161 2.68 1.00 -12.11
CA ASP A 161 2.02 2.07 -11.35
C ASP A 161 1.85 1.70 -9.88
N GLY A 162 1.57 0.42 -9.61
CA GLY A 162 1.32 -0.08 -8.26
C GLY A 162 1.18 -1.59 -8.19
N LEU A 163 1.04 -2.09 -6.97
CA LEU A 163 0.64 -3.46 -6.68
C LEU A 163 -0.05 -3.53 -5.32
N ALA A 164 -0.88 -4.55 -5.16
CA ALA A 164 -1.48 -4.95 -3.90
C ALA A 164 -1.04 -6.36 -3.49
N VAL A 165 -0.77 -6.53 -2.20
CA VAL A 165 -0.54 -7.83 -1.57
C VAL A 165 -1.67 -8.10 -0.56
N SER A 166 -2.33 -9.24 -0.75
CA SER A 166 -3.39 -9.71 0.14
C SER A 166 -3.05 -11.10 0.69
N SER A 167 -2.93 -11.20 2.02
CA SER A 167 -2.88 -12.48 2.74
C SER A 167 -3.67 -12.41 4.04
N ALA A 168 -3.73 -13.49 4.81
CA ALA A 168 -4.43 -13.53 6.10
C ALA A 168 -3.97 -12.42 7.07
N ASN A 169 -2.68 -12.08 7.08
CA ASN A 169 -2.09 -11.12 8.02
C ASN A 169 -1.57 -9.83 7.36
N VAL A 170 -1.62 -9.75 6.02
CA VAL A 170 -1.04 -8.64 5.27
C VAL A 170 -2.08 -8.07 4.30
N LYS A 171 -2.26 -6.77 4.39
CA LYS A 171 -2.94 -5.89 3.43
C LYS A 171 -1.97 -4.75 3.16
N LEU A 172 -1.36 -4.76 1.99
CA LEU A 172 -0.31 -3.83 1.60
C LEU A 172 -0.57 -3.33 0.19
N ILE A 173 -0.44 -2.02 0.00
CA ILE A 173 -0.41 -1.36 -1.30
C ILE A 173 0.98 -0.74 -1.46
N VAL A 174 1.64 -1.00 -2.60
CA VAL A 174 2.91 -0.35 -2.95
C VAL A 174 2.68 0.42 -4.25
N LEU A 175 2.97 1.71 -4.23
CA LEU A 175 2.80 2.61 -5.37
C LEU A 175 4.15 3.08 -5.89
N ALA A 176 4.23 3.36 -7.18
CA ALA A 176 5.34 4.12 -7.74
C ALA A 176 5.25 5.60 -7.35
N THR A 177 6.40 6.25 -7.17
CA THR A 177 6.48 7.71 -7.31
C THR A 177 5.97 8.13 -8.68
N SER A 178 5.24 9.25 -8.76
CA SER A 178 4.67 9.71 -10.01
C SER A 178 4.72 11.24 -10.15
N PRO A 179 5.07 11.78 -11.33
CA PRO A 179 4.90 13.20 -11.62
C PRO A 179 3.43 13.57 -11.88
N LEU A 180 2.51 12.60 -11.85
CA LEU A 180 1.08 12.78 -12.08
C LEU A 180 0.30 12.42 -10.80
N PRO A 181 0.03 13.39 -9.90
CA PRO A 181 -0.64 13.13 -8.62
C PRO A 181 -1.99 12.42 -8.78
N SER A 182 -2.76 12.80 -9.80
CA SER A 182 -4.04 12.17 -10.10
C SER A 182 -3.92 10.71 -10.51
N ARG A 183 -2.82 10.32 -11.18
CA ARG A 183 -2.55 8.93 -11.58
C ARG A 183 -2.26 8.09 -10.34
N GLN A 184 -1.32 8.55 -9.49
CA GLN A 184 -0.99 7.86 -8.23
C GLN A 184 -2.20 7.71 -7.30
N ARG A 185 -3.03 8.76 -7.16
CA ARG A 185 -4.28 8.68 -6.38
C ARG A 185 -5.26 7.66 -6.94
N PHE A 186 -5.41 7.60 -8.28
CA PHE A 186 -6.27 6.63 -8.92
C PHE A 186 -5.77 5.21 -8.73
N THR A 187 -4.46 4.96 -8.92
CA THR A 187 -3.82 3.67 -8.65
C THR A 187 -4.05 3.25 -7.20
N LEU A 188 -3.81 4.12 -6.23
CA LEU A 188 -4.07 3.82 -4.81
C LEU A 188 -5.52 3.36 -4.57
N ALA A 189 -6.49 4.10 -5.12
CA ALA A 189 -7.90 3.73 -5.00
C ALA A 189 -8.22 2.42 -5.74
N HIS A 190 -7.59 2.17 -6.88
CA HIS A 190 -7.75 0.94 -7.66
C HIS A 190 -7.28 -0.28 -6.87
N GLU A 191 -6.07 -0.24 -6.33
CA GLU A 191 -5.47 -1.29 -5.50
C GLU A 191 -6.28 -1.54 -4.23
N LEU A 192 -6.77 -0.47 -3.58
CA LEU A 192 -7.71 -0.60 -2.46
C LEU A 192 -9.00 -1.32 -2.88
N GLY A 193 -9.50 -1.04 -4.09
CA GLY A 193 -10.66 -1.72 -4.67
C GLY A 193 -10.44 -3.24 -4.81
N HIS A 194 -9.24 -3.68 -5.22
CA HIS A 194 -8.87 -5.10 -5.23
C HIS A 194 -8.88 -5.70 -3.82
N LEU A 195 -8.21 -5.04 -2.86
CA LEU A 195 -8.14 -5.53 -1.48
C LEU A 195 -9.53 -5.64 -0.82
N LEU A 196 -10.41 -4.65 -1.03
CA LEU A 196 -11.76 -4.64 -0.48
C LEU A 196 -12.68 -5.66 -1.15
N ALA A 197 -12.50 -5.91 -2.44
CA ALA A 197 -13.24 -6.95 -3.14
C ALA A 197 -12.90 -8.34 -2.57
N GLY A 198 -11.63 -8.58 -2.23
CA GLY A 198 -11.20 -9.82 -1.57
C GLY A 198 -11.40 -11.07 -2.42
N ASP A 199 -11.45 -10.91 -3.74
CA ASP A 199 -11.72 -11.99 -4.69
C ASP A 199 -10.58 -13.01 -4.77
N ASP A 200 -9.35 -12.62 -4.42
CA ASP A 200 -8.18 -13.48 -4.39
C ASP A 200 -7.29 -13.24 -3.16
N GLN A 201 -6.79 -14.32 -2.57
CA GLN A 201 -5.71 -14.32 -1.57
C GLN A 201 -4.37 -14.39 -2.31
N ASP A 202 -4.11 -13.43 -3.19
CA ASP A 202 -2.93 -13.41 -4.05
C ASP A 202 -2.41 -11.97 -4.25
N ILE A 203 -1.47 -11.81 -5.18
CA ILE A 203 -0.81 -10.55 -5.51
C ILE A 203 -1.31 -10.07 -6.84
N HIS A 204 -1.73 -8.81 -6.86
CA HIS A 204 -2.12 -8.12 -8.07
C HIS A 204 -0.98 -7.17 -8.45
N LEU A 205 -0.39 -7.37 -9.63
CA LEU A 205 0.72 -6.57 -10.16
C LEU A 205 0.22 -5.77 -11.36
N ASP A 206 0.01 -4.47 -11.18
CA ASP A 206 -0.54 -3.62 -12.24
C ASP A 206 0.56 -2.83 -12.95
N ARG A 207 0.81 -3.23 -14.21
CA ARG A 207 1.78 -2.55 -15.09
C ARG A 207 1.29 -1.16 -15.50
N ASP A 208 0.01 -1.04 -15.81
CA ASP A 208 -0.67 0.23 -16.13
C ASP A 208 -2.16 0.08 -15.86
N VAL A 209 -2.66 0.79 -14.85
CA VAL A 209 -4.09 0.78 -14.44
C VAL A 209 -5.01 1.33 -15.56
N PHE A 210 -4.44 2.05 -16.54
CA PHE A 210 -5.17 2.64 -17.67
C PHE A 210 -5.07 1.82 -18.97
N ASP A 211 -4.40 0.66 -18.98
CA ASP A 211 -4.30 -0.19 -20.17
C ASP A 211 -5.64 -0.86 -20.50
N ARG A 212 -6.12 -0.63 -21.72
CA ARG A 212 -7.38 -1.15 -22.24
C ARG A 212 -7.35 -2.66 -22.52
N ALA A 213 -6.16 -3.28 -22.60
CA ALA A 213 -6.02 -4.71 -22.80
C ALA A 213 -6.43 -5.51 -21.53
N GLN A 214 -6.27 -4.92 -20.35
CA GLN A 214 -6.61 -5.53 -19.05
C GLN A 214 -8.10 -5.42 -18.70
N THR A 215 -8.84 -4.52 -19.38
CA THR A 215 -10.28 -4.25 -19.14
C THR A 215 -11.23 -5.44 -19.41
N ARG A 216 -10.72 -6.58 -19.89
CA ARG A 216 -11.52 -7.81 -20.08
C ARG A 216 -11.62 -8.66 -18.83
N ASP A 217 -10.79 -8.42 -17.82
CA ASP A 217 -10.91 -9.08 -16.53
C ASP A 217 -12.06 -8.42 -15.72
N PRO A 218 -13.04 -9.21 -15.24
CA PRO A 218 -14.05 -8.75 -14.33
C PRO A 218 -13.54 -8.03 -13.06
N GLY A 219 -12.40 -8.46 -12.50
CA GLY A 219 -11.77 -7.85 -11.33
C GLY A 219 -11.32 -6.41 -11.60
N GLU A 220 -10.62 -6.21 -12.72
CA GLU A 220 -10.15 -4.90 -13.20
C GLU A 220 -11.30 -3.92 -13.46
N ALA A 221 -12.40 -4.40 -14.05
CA ALA A 221 -13.58 -3.58 -14.29
C ALA A 221 -14.21 -3.11 -12.97
N ARG A 222 -14.20 -3.96 -11.95
CA ARG A 222 -14.68 -3.60 -10.60
C ARG A 222 -13.76 -2.61 -9.91
N ALA A 223 -12.45 -2.85 -9.90
CA ALA A 223 -11.48 -1.96 -9.26
C ALA A 223 -11.46 -0.57 -9.91
N ASN A 224 -11.54 -0.50 -11.24
CA ASN A 224 -11.68 0.78 -11.96
C ASN A 224 -12.99 1.51 -11.63
N ALA A 225 -14.11 0.77 -11.54
CA ALA A 225 -15.39 1.35 -11.15
C ALA A 225 -15.36 1.85 -9.69
N PHE A 226 -14.70 1.11 -8.80
CA PHE A 226 -14.45 1.49 -7.41
C PHE A 226 -13.63 2.78 -7.34
N ALA A 227 -12.44 2.81 -7.94
CA ALA A 227 -11.53 3.97 -7.90
C ALA A 227 -12.21 5.24 -8.44
N SER A 228 -12.93 5.10 -9.56
CA SER A 228 -13.70 6.19 -10.17
C SER A 228 -14.80 6.72 -9.24
N ALA A 229 -15.56 5.84 -8.58
CA ALA A 229 -16.64 6.24 -7.68
C ALA A 229 -16.15 6.75 -6.32
N PHE A 230 -15.03 6.22 -5.82
CA PHE A 230 -14.42 6.58 -4.54
C PHE A 230 -13.76 7.98 -4.61
N LEU A 231 -13.07 8.28 -5.71
CA LEU A 231 -12.43 9.58 -5.93
C LEU A 231 -13.38 10.63 -6.53
N MET A 232 -14.43 10.20 -7.24
CA MET A 232 -15.44 11.08 -7.82
C MET A 232 -16.87 10.62 -7.45
N PRO A 233 -17.27 10.79 -6.18
CA PRO A 233 -18.60 10.39 -5.69
C PRO A 233 -19.71 11.10 -6.47
N GLU A 234 -20.75 10.35 -6.83
CA GLU A 234 -21.86 10.89 -7.62
C GLU A 234 -22.54 12.08 -6.95
N ALA A 235 -22.73 12.03 -5.62
CA ALA A 235 -23.34 13.11 -4.86
C ALA A 235 -22.55 14.43 -4.97
N ALA A 236 -21.21 14.35 -4.86
CA ALA A 236 -20.33 15.51 -5.00
C ALA A 236 -20.38 16.07 -6.42
N LEU A 237 -20.31 15.21 -7.44
CA LEU A 237 -20.41 15.62 -8.84
C LEU A 237 -21.76 16.25 -9.15
N ARG A 238 -22.86 15.65 -8.69
CA ARG A 238 -24.23 16.15 -8.88
C ARG A 238 -24.39 17.56 -8.32
N SER A 239 -23.88 17.80 -7.12
CA SER A 239 -23.89 19.13 -6.50
C SER A 239 -23.07 20.15 -7.33
N ALA A 240 -21.93 19.74 -7.87
CA ALA A 240 -21.06 20.63 -8.64
C ALA A 240 -21.61 20.99 -10.03
N VAL A 241 -22.45 20.14 -10.64
CA VAL A 241 -22.98 20.34 -12.01
C VAL A 241 -24.42 20.86 -12.05
N GLN A 242 -25.06 21.12 -10.91
CA GLN A 242 -26.50 21.39 -10.85
C GLN A 242 -26.96 22.58 -11.73
N ALA A 243 -26.11 23.60 -11.90
CA ALA A 243 -26.38 24.78 -12.73
C ALA A 243 -25.85 24.66 -14.18
N GLY A 244 -25.44 23.46 -14.60
CA GLY A 244 -24.57 23.26 -15.74
C GLY A 244 -23.10 23.53 -15.38
N ILE A 245 -22.19 22.92 -16.13
CA ILE A 245 -20.75 23.01 -15.87
C ILE A 245 -20.06 23.78 -16.99
N THR A 246 -19.42 24.89 -16.63
CA THR A 246 -18.55 25.65 -17.55
C THR A 246 -17.16 25.01 -17.60
N GLU A 247 -16.35 25.37 -18.59
CA GLU A 247 -14.98 24.87 -18.69
C GLU A 247 -14.12 25.28 -17.48
N ALA A 248 -14.32 26.49 -16.95
CA ALA A 248 -13.63 26.98 -15.74
C ALA A 248 -14.09 26.24 -14.47
N ALA A 249 -15.40 25.96 -14.35
CA ALA A 249 -15.92 25.16 -13.24
C ALA A 249 -15.42 23.70 -13.31
N PHE A 250 -15.34 23.13 -14.52
CA PHE A 250 -14.76 21.82 -14.76
C PHE A 250 -13.28 21.74 -14.38
N ALA A 251 -12.48 22.74 -14.78
CA ALA A 251 -11.08 22.82 -14.38
C ALA A 251 -10.92 22.92 -12.86
N SER A 252 -11.74 23.74 -12.20
CA SER A 252 -11.73 23.89 -10.74
C SER A 252 -12.10 22.58 -10.04
N LEU A 253 -13.15 21.90 -10.52
CA LEU A 253 -13.60 20.61 -9.98
C LEU A 253 -12.55 19.51 -10.12
N ALA A 254 -11.82 19.47 -11.26
CA ALA A 254 -10.71 18.53 -11.43
C ALA A 254 -9.59 18.77 -10.40
N CYS A 255 -9.30 20.04 -10.10
CA CYS A 255 -8.32 20.41 -9.07
C CYS A 255 -8.83 20.12 -7.64
N ASP A 256 -10.12 20.33 -7.34
CA ASP A 256 -10.72 20.03 -6.04
C ASP A 256 -10.68 18.54 -5.71
N LEU A 257 -10.97 17.69 -6.70
CA LEU A 257 -10.98 16.24 -6.56
C LEU A 257 -9.58 15.60 -6.77
N VAL A 258 -8.62 16.39 -7.27
CA VAL A 258 -7.26 15.95 -7.63
C VAL A 258 -7.31 14.73 -8.58
N VAL A 259 -8.14 14.83 -9.62
CA VAL A 259 -8.33 13.80 -10.66
C VAL A 259 -7.92 14.33 -12.03
N SER A 260 -7.63 13.43 -12.97
CA SER A 260 -7.32 13.86 -14.33
C SER A 260 -8.59 14.43 -14.99
N PRO A 261 -8.48 15.52 -15.77
CA PRO A 261 -9.64 16.05 -16.49
C PRO A 261 -10.28 15.01 -17.42
N SER A 262 -9.48 14.17 -18.07
CA SER A 262 -9.99 13.04 -18.88
C SER A 262 -10.88 12.09 -18.07
N ALA A 263 -10.44 11.64 -16.90
CA ALA A 263 -11.22 10.75 -16.04
C ALA A 263 -12.51 11.42 -15.55
N LEU A 264 -12.45 12.70 -15.17
CA LEU A 264 -13.62 13.47 -14.76
C LEU A 264 -14.64 13.61 -15.90
N ALA A 265 -14.18 13.94 -17.11
CA ALA A 265 -15.05 14.06 -18.29
C ALA A 265 -15.79 12.74 -18.58
N TYR A 266 -15.08 11.61 -18.57
CA TYR A 266 -15.70 10.30 -18.74
C TYR A 266 -16.68 9.95 -17.62
N ARG A 267 -16.36 10.29 -16.35
CA ARG A 267 -17.24 10.05 -15.22
C ARG A 267 -18.54 10.87 -15.33
N LEU A 268 -18.44 12.15 -15.69
CA LEU A 268 -19.59 13.02 -15.93
C LEU A 268 -20.45 12.52 -17.10
N LEU A 269 -19.83 12.04 -18.18
CA LEU A 269 -20.54 11.46 -19.33
C LEU A 269 -21.29 10.17 -18.92
N HIS A 270 -20.64 9.28 -18.17
CA HIS A 270 -21.24 8.04 -17.69
C HIS A 270 -22.45 8.30 -16.79
N LEU A 271 -22.36 9.31 -15.92
CA LEU A 271 -23.45 9.76 -15.05
C LEU A 271 -24.51 10.61 -15.78
N ARG A 272 -24.34 10.85 -17.08
CA ARG A 272 -25.25 11.65 -17.92
C ARG A 272 -25.37 13.11 -17.47
N PHE A 273 -24.34 13.65 -16.83
CA PHE A 273 -24.26 15.06 -16.46
C PHE A 273 -23.77 15.95 -17.60
N ILE A 274 -23.09 15.37 -18.59
CA ILE A 274 -22.68 16.04 -19.82
C ILE A 274 -22.96 15.15 -21.04
N ASP A 275 -23.01 15.75 -22.22
CA ASP A 275 -23.08 15.03 -23.49
C ASP A 275 -21.69 14.61 -24.02
N ALA A 276 -21.69 13.80 -25.08
CA ALA A 276 -20.45 13.29 -25.68
C ALA A 276 -19.56 14.41 -26.27
N GLY A 277 -20.16 15.44 -26.88
CA GLY A 277 -19.41 16.56 -27.45
C GLY A 277 -18.70 17.39 -26.38
N THR A 278 -19.35 17.60 -25.23
CA THR A 278 -18.75 18.27 -24.07
C THR A 278 -17.64 17.41 -23.45
N CYS A 279 -17.86 16.10 -23.34
CA CYS A 279 -16.81 15.17 -22.90
C CYS A 279 -15.57 15.23 -23.81
N ASP A 280 -15.76 15.26 -25.14
CA ASP A 280 -14.68 15.33 -26.11
C ASP A 280 -13.88 16.63 -26.02
N ARG A 281 -14.54 17.76 -25.73
CA ARG A 281 -13.83 19.02 -25.45
C ARG A 281 -13.03 18.92 -24.15
N TYR A 282 -13.68 18.50 -23.07
CA TYR A 282 -13.09 18.56 -21.73
C TYR A 282 -11.97 17.55 -21.51
N LYS A 283 -12.02 16.37 -22.13
CA LYS A 283 -10.95 15.36 -22.00
C LYS A 283 -9.60 15.80 -22.57
N THR A 284 -9.58 16.86 -23.40
CA THR A 284 -8.33 17.41 -23.98
C THR A 284 -7.59 18.34 -23.01
N ILE A 285 -8.26 18.77 -21.93
CA ILE A 285 -7.66 19.63 -20.91
C ILE A 285 -6.65 18.80 -20.11
N THR A 286 -5.41 19.28 -20.00
CA THR A 286 -4.40 18.65 -19.15
C THR A 286 -4.55 19.10 -17.69
N ALA A 287 -4.05 18.31 -16.74
CA ALA A 287 -4.08 18.70 -15.32
C ALA A 287 -3.37 20.05 -15.07
N ALA A 288 -2.24 20.28 -15.72
CA ALA A 288 -1.52 21.57 -15.65
C ALA A 288 -2.34 22.73 -16.23
N LYS A 289 -3.05 22.51 -17.35
CA LYS A 289 -3.93 23.53 -17.93
C LYS A 289 -5.13 23.81 -17.03
N ALA A 290 -5.74 22.79 -16.45
CA ALA A 290 -6.82 22.94 -15.48
C ALA A 290 -6.37 23.77 -14.26
N ALA A 291 -5.21 23.45 -13.68
CA ALA A 291 -4.62 24.20 -12.57
C ALA A 291 -4.35 25.67 -12.93
N HIS A 292 -3.85 25.94 -14.14
CA HIS A 292 -3.66 27.31 -14.61
C HIS A 292 -4.99 28.06 -14.76
N MET A 293 -6.01 27.42 -15.36
CA MET A 293 -7.34 28.02 -15.52
C MET A 293 -8.03 28.31 -14.18
N ALA A 294 -7.78 27.48 -13.17
CA ALA A 294 -8.29 27.66 -11.81
C ALA A 294 -7.43 28.59 -10.93
N GLY A 295 -6.28 29.08 -11.43
CA GLY A 295 -5.35 29.90 -10.64
C GLY A 295 -4.64 29.14 -9.51
N ARG A 296 -4.50 27.81 -9.61
CA ARG A 296 -3.98 26.90 -8.57
C ARG A 296 -2.66 26.22 -8.97
N GLY A 297 -1.81 26.94 -9.71
CA GLY A 297 -0.54 26.40 -10.20
C GLY A 297 0.45 26.02 -9.08
N ASP A 298 0.46 26.78 -7.98
CA ASP A 298 1.29 26.52 -6.81
C ASP A 298 0.87 25.24 -6.07
N GLU A 299 -0.44 25.01 -5.96
CA GLU A 299 -1.00 23.80 -5.38
C GLU A 299 -0.69 22.57 -6.23
N PHE A 300 -0.87 22.67 -7.55
CA PHE A 300 -0.50 21.62 -8.48
C PHE A 300 0.99 21.24 -8.36
N ALA A 301 1.88 22.24 -8.28
CA ALA A 301 3.31 21.99 -8.09
C ALA A 301 3.63 21.27 -6.78
N ARG A 302 2.98 21.66 -5.66
CA ARG A 302 3.13 20.95 -4.37
C ARG A 302 2.66 19.50 -4.45
N GLN A 303 1.54 19.25 -5.15
CA GLN A 303 1.02 17.90 -5.34
C GLN A 303 1.99 17.05 -6.16
N VAL A 304 2.56 17.58 -7.25
CA VAL A 304 3.56 16.88 -8.07
C VAL A 304 4.80 16.53 -7.25
N ALA A 305 5.30 17.46 -6.44
CA ALA A 305 6.44 17.20 -5.56
C ALA A 305 6.13 16.11 -4.52
N ALA A 306 4.94 16.15 -3.91
CA ALA A 306 4.52 15.16 -2.93
C ALA A 306 4.38 13.76 -3.54
N SER A 307 3.73 13.63 -4.71
CA SER A 307 3.56 12.33 -5.38
C SER A 307 4.86 11.77 -5.97
N SER A 308 5.87 12.62 -6.16
CA SER A 308 7.21 12.22 -6.62
C SER A 308 8.17 11.88 -5.46
N THR A 309 7.69 11.88 -4.21
CA THR A 309 8.50 11.57 -3.04
C THR A 309 8.14 10.19 -2.51
N THR A 310 9.15 9.43 -2.07
CA THR A 310 8.94 8.12 -1.44
C THR A 310 8.29 8.25 -0.06
N ARG A 311 7.54 7.23 0.34
CA ARG A 311 6.77 7.15 1.59
C ARG A 311 6.84 5.73 2.13
N LEU A 312 7.25 5.57 3.39
CA LEU A 312 7.10 4.30 4.11
C LEU A 312 5.64 4.11 4.56
N PRO A 313 5.15 2.87 4.75
CA PRO A 313 3.82 2.67 5.31
C PRO A 313 3.74 3.20 6.74
N GLY A 314 2.89 4.21 6.97
CA GLY A 314 2.82 4.94 8.23
C GLY A 314 2.33 4.05 9.36
N LEU A 315 1.29 3.26 9.11
CA LEU A 315 0.76 2.27 10.06
C LEU A 315 1.82 1.22 10.44
N LEU A 316 2.58 0.70 9.48
CA LEU A 316 3.68 -0.25 9.74
C LEU A 316 4.79 0.36 10.58
N VAL A 317 5.17 1.61 10.30
CA VAL A 317 6.17 2.35 11.08
C VAL A 317 5.69 2.55 12.51
N GLN A 318 4.42 2.92 12.69
CA GLN A 318 3.81 3.10 14.00
C GLN A 318 3.80 1.79 14.81
N ASP A 319 3.33 0.70 14.22
CA ASP A 319 3.25 -0.60 14.90
C ASP A 319 4.64 -1.14 15.24
N ALA A 320 5.63 -0.97 14.35
CA ALA A 320 7.00 -1.36 14.60
C ALA A 320 7.62 -0.61 15.79
N TYR A 321 7.35 0.69 15.90
CA TYR A 321 7.81 1.50 17.03
C TYR A 321 7.10 1.10 18.33
N ALA A 322 5.77 0.93 18.30
CA ALA A 322 5.00 0.49 19.47
C ALA A 322 5.45 -0.89 19.98
N ALA A 323 5.76 -1.83 19.09
CA ALA A 323 6.31 -3.13 19.45
C ALA A 323 7.68 -3.02 20.15
N TYR A 324 8.52 -2.08 19.73
CA TYR A 324 9.79 -1.78 20.39
C TYR A 324 9.58 -1.18 21.78
N GLU A 325 8.75 -0.14 21.91
CA GLU A 325 8.46 0.50 23.21
C GLU A 325 7.85 -0.48 24.22
N ALA A 326 7.02 -1.41 23.76
CA ALA A 326 6.45 -2.48 24.59
C ALA A 326 7.43 -3.62 24.92
N GLY A 327 8.71 -3.54 24.50
CA GLY A 327 9.73 -4.56 24.71
C GLY A 327 9.47 -5.89 24.00
N LYS A 328 8.62 -5.90 22.97
CA LYS A 328 8.26 -7.10 22.19
C LYS A 328 9.28 -7.41 21.11
N THR A 329 10.05 -6.42 20.68
CA THR A 329 11.14 -6.56 19.72
C THR A 329 12.31 -5.65 20.08
N THR A 330 13.44 -5.81 19.38
CA THR A 330 14.59 -4.91 19.50
C THR A 330 14.40 -3.66 18.65
N LEU A 331 15.25 -2.64 18.79
CA LEU A 331 15.21 -1.45 17.93
C LEU A 331 15.54 -1.76 16.45
N ARG A 332 16.18 -2.90 16.16
CA ARG A 332 16.71 -3.21 14.84
C ARG A 332 15.62 -3.38 13.76
N PRO A 333 14.50 -4.09 13.96
CA PRO A 333 13.42 -4.14 12.97
C PRO A 333 12.86 -2.75 12.61
N TYR A 334 12.71 -1.87 13.60
CA TYR A 334 12.29 -0.49 13.36
C TYR A 334 13.34 0.30 12.56
N ALA A 335 14.62 0.21 12.94
CA ALA A 335 15.72 0.85 12.20
C ALA A 335 15.82 0.32 10.75
N ASN A 336 15.68 -1.00 10.57
CA ASN A 336 15.68 -1.65 9.27
C ASN A 336 14.51 -1.18 8.42
N LEU A 337 13.32 -0.97 8.99
CA LEU A 337 12.16 -0.44 8.28
C LEU A 337 12.41 1.00 7.81
N LEU A 338 13.00 1.83 8.65
CA LEU A 338 13.38 3.21 8.32
C LEU A 338 14.58 3.29 7.34
N GLY A 339 15.34 2.21 7.17
CA GLY A 339 16.57 2.21 6.37
C GLY A 339 17.72 2.95 7.03
N VAL A 340 17.73 3.05 8.37
CA VAL A 340 18.75 3.77 9.15
C VAL A 340 19.60 2.80 9.97
N ASN A 341 20.81 3.24 10.34
CA ASN A 341 21.67 2.46 11.22
C ASN A 341 21.07 2.42 12.64
N VAL A 342 21.01 1.22 13.24
CA VAL A 342 20.39 1.00 14.55
C VAL A 342 21.08 1.74 15.70
N ASP A 343 22.41 1.92 15.64
CA ASP A 343 23.16 2.61 16.69
C ASP A 343 22.93 4.13 16.58
N VAL A 344 22.90 4.68 15.37
CA VAL A 344 22.53 6.10 15.12
C VAL A 344 21.11 6.40 15.59
N LEU A 345 20.17 5.49 15.34
CA LEU A 345 18.80 5.64 15.78
C LEU A 345 18.67 5.55 17.31
N ARG A 346 19.43 4.66 17.94
CA ARG A 346 19.48 4.55 19.41
C ARG A 346 19.94 5.85 20.03
N ASP A 347 21.06 6.39 19.56
CA ASP A 347 21.62 7.65 20.07
C ASP A 347 20.62 8.80 19.94
N SER A 348 19.86 8.84 18.85
CA SER A 348 18.83 9.87 18.60
C SER A 348 17.63 9.76 19.56
N ILE A 349 17.18 8.54 19.86
CA ILE A 349 16.06 8.30 20.80
C ILE A 349 16.51 8.62 22.24
N GLU A 350 17.71 8.19 22.61
CA GLU A 350 18.28 8.43 23.96
C GLU A 350 18.57 9.93 24.20
N ALA A 351 19.06 10.65 23.19
CA ALA A 351 19.27 12.09 23.28
C ALA A 351 17.98 12.87 23.58
N ASN A 352 16.83 12.44 23.03
CA ASN A 352 15.54 13.07 23.27
C ASN A 352 14.94 12.72 24.65
N THR A 353 15.23 11.54 25.20
CA THR A 353 14.71 11.13 26.52
C THR A 353 15.40 11.87 27.68
N VAL A 354 16.65 12.31 27.50
CA VAL A 354 17.38 13.09 28.51
C VAL A 354 16.83 14.52 28.65
N VAL A 355 16.20 15.06 27.61
CA VAL A 355 15.63 16.42 27.63
C VAL A 355 14.28 16.46 28.36
N ASP A 356 13.45 15.43 28.22
CA ASP A 356 12.13 15.36 28.88
C ASP A 356 12.20 14.99 30.38
N GLY A 357 13.33 14.46 30.85
CA GLY A 357 13.57 14.13 32.27
C GLY A 357 14.09 15.28 33.13
N ALA A 358 14.33 16.46 32.54
CA ALA A 358 14.93 17.62 33.22
C ALA A 358 13.97 18.83 33.38
N SER A 359 12.66 18.63 33.14
CA SER A 359 11.63 19.68 33.26
C SER A 359 10.76 19.53 34.49
#